data_AF-A0A9D1E5W1-F1
#
_entry.id   AF-A0A9D1E5W1-F1
#
_cell.length_a   1.000
_cell.length_b   1.000
_cell.length_c   1.000
_cell.angle_alpha   90.00
_cell.angle_beta   90.00
_cell.angle_gamma   90.00
#
_symmetry.space_group_name_H-M   'P 1'
#
loop_
_entity.id
_entity.type
_entity.pdbx_description
1 polymer ?
#
loop_
_entity_poly.entity_id
_entity_poly.type
_entity_poly.pdbx_seq_one_letter_code
_entity_poly.pdbx_strand_id
1 'polypeptide(L)'
;MEDLKCAARRAKRRLKTGYWQKCKAAADETAEKARSMGLNEDKVKSGIYGRVLSDVRGEKPDDFYLRVKNLLDTCGEVSDAIGRLTDKDYYATLTYEEKQRYNLELSAKYLSALEKYRREKESGV
;
A
#
# COMPACT_ATOMS: atom_id res chain seq x y z
N MET A 1 -10.35 13.70 9.86
CA MET A 1 -10.94 14.43 8.71
C MET A 1 -9.91 15.48 8.30
N GLU A 2 -9.27 15.35 7.13
CA GLU A 2 -8.26 16.34 6.72
C GLU A 2 -8.94 17.68 6.38
N ASP A 3 -8.59 18.74 7.10
CA ASP A 3 -9.09 20.08 6.81
C ASP A 3 -8.65 20.53 5.40
N LEU A 4 -9.60 21.03 4.60
CA LEU A 4 -9.36 21.62 3.26
C LEU A 4 -8.21 22.65 3.28
N LYS A 5 -8.08 23.40 4.39
CA LYS A 5 -6.99 24.37 4.61
C LYS A 5 -5.62 23.70 4.68
N CYS A 6 -5.52 22.52 5.29
CA CYS A 6 -4.28 21.74 5.35
C CYS A 6 -3.90 21.17 3.98
N ALA A 7 -4.88 20.65 3.22
CA ALA A 7 -4.65 20.18 1.86
C ALA A 7 -4.17 21.31 0.92
N ALA A 8 -4.83 22.48 0.98
CA ALA A 8 -4.44 23.66 0.20
C ALA A 8 -3.04 24.17 0.53
N ARG A 9 -2.65 24.18 1.82
CA ARG A 9 -1.29 24.55 2.24
C ARG A 9 -0.23 23.58 1.71
N ARG A 10 -0.50 22.27 1.75
CA ARG A 10 0.41 21.25 1.18
C ARG A 10 0.55 21.42 -0.34
N ALA A 11 -0.54 21.65 -1.05
CA ALA A 11 -0.52 21.93 -2.49
C ALA A 11 0.31 23.19 -2.81
N LYS A 12 0.10 24.29 -2.08
CA LYS A 12 0.89 25.52 -2.25
C LYS A 12 2.38 25.31 -1.99
N ARG A 13 2.72 24.51 -0.97
CA ARG A 13 4.12 24.15 -0.68
C ARG A 13 4.76 23.39 -1.83
N ARG A 14 4.07 22.40 -2.39
CA ARG A 14 4.55 21.59 -3.54
C ARG A 14 4.85 22.45 -4.77
N LEU A 15 3.98 23.43 -5.06
CA LEU A 15 4.20 24.39 -6.15
C LEU A 15 5.43 25.27 -5.90
N LYS A 16 5.61 25.77 -4.67
CA LYS A 16 6.73 26.66 -4.32
C LYS A 16 8.09 25.94 -4.30
N THR A 17 8.13 24.66 -3.94
CA THR A 17 9.38 23.90 -3.78
C THR A 17 9.81 23.14 -5.04
N GLY A 18 9.11 23.31 -6.16
CA GLY A 18 9.40 22.57 -7.40
C GLY A 18 9.24 21.05 -7.23
N TYR A 19 8.32 20.61 -6.36
CA TYR A 19 8.17 19.20 -5.97
C TYR A 19 8.03 18.28 -7.19
N TRP A 20 7.24 18.69 -8.18
CA TRP A 20 7.01 17.91 -9.40
C TRP A 20 8.26 17.75 -10.28
N GLN A 21 9.11 18.77 -10.35
CA GLN A 21 10.39 18.67 -11.07
C GLN A 21 11.33 17.69 -10.38
N LYS A 22 11.36 17.70 -9.04
CA LYS A 22 12.15 16.74 -8.26
C LYS A 22 11.61 15.31 -8.40
N CYS A 23 10.30 15.12 -8.38
CA CYS A 23 9.69 13.80 -8.62
C CYS A 23 10.00 13.27 -10.02
N LYS A 24 9.94 14.14 -11.05
CA LYS A 24 10.31 13.76 -12.42
C LYS A 24 11.77 13.35 -12.51
N ALA A 25 12.68 14.16 -11.96
CA ALA A 25 14.11 13.85 -11.94
C ALA A 25 14.40 12.53 -11.20
N ALA A 26 13.77 12.30 -10.05
CA ALA A 26 13.90 11.04 -9.32
C ALA A 26 13.37 9.85 -10.16
N ALA A 27 12.21 9.99 -10.81
CA ALA A 27 11.66 8.94 -11.66
C ALA A 27 12.57 8.62 -12.86
N ASP A 28 13.17 9.64 -13.47
CA ASP A 28 14.13 9.46 -14.57
C ASP A 28 15.44 8.80 -14.07
N GLU A 29 15.98 9.22 -12.93
CA GLU A 29 17.16 8.59 -12.31
C GLU A 29 16.92 7.11 -11.96
N THR A 30 15.74 6.80 -11.43
CA THR A 30 15.39 5.40 -11.11
C THR A 30 15.16 4.58 -12.37
N ALA A 31 14.62 5.18 -13.43
CA ALA A 31 14.47 4.53 -14.72
C ALA A 31 15.83 4.26 -15.38
N GLU A 32 16.80 5.18 -15.28
CA GLU A 32 18.17 4.96 -15.75
C GLU A 32 18.88 3.84 -14.98
N LYS A 33 18.69 3.79 -13.65
CA LYS A 33 19.17 2.66 -12.83
C LYS A 33 18.51 1.35 -13.27
N ALA A 34 17.21 1.35 -13.53
CA ALA A 34 16.50 0.19 -14.05
C ALA A 34 16.99 -0.25 -15.44
N ARG A 35 17.28 0.70 -16.36
CA ARG A 35 17.94 0.41 -17.66
C ARG A 35 19.25 -0.34 -17.46
N SER A 36 20.09 0.15 -16.54
CA SER A 36 21.39 -0.46 -16.26
C SER A 36 21.27 -1.88 -15.68
N MET A 37 20.13 -2.20 -15.05
CA MET A 37 19.80 -3.51 -14.50
C MET A 37 18.99 -4.39 -15.46
N GLY A 38 18.69 -3.92 -16.69
CA GLY A 38 17.89 -4.65 -17.68
C GLY A 38 16.39 -4.72 -17.39
N LEU A 39 15.89 -3.86 -16.49
CA LEU A 39 14.47 -3.80 -16.11
C LEU A 39 13.69 -2.83 -17.00
N ASN A 40 12.40 -3.10 -17.19
CA ASN A 40 11.53 -2.29 -18.05
C ASN A 40 11.24 -0.91 -17.43
N GLU A 41 11.66 0.14 -18.11
CA GLU A 41 11.60 1.53 -17.65
C GLU A 41 10.18 2.06 -17.48
N ASP A 42 9.27 1.74 -18.39
CA ASP A 42 7.90 2.26 -18.36
C ASP A 42 7.14 1.71 -17.16
N LYS A 43 7.43 0.46 -16.76
CA LYS A 43 6.90 -0.14 -15.53
C LYS A 43 7.45 0.57 -14.28
N VAL A 44 8.74 0.91 -14.27
CA VAL A 44 9.36 1.61 -13.14
C VAL A 44 8.81 3.03 -13.02
N LYS A 45 8.72 3.78 -14.12
CA LYS A 45 8.14 5.13 -14.14
C LYS A 45 6.68 5.11 -13.70
N SER A 46 5.85 4.22 -14.25
CA SER A 46 4.44 4.11 -13.87
C SER A 46 4.25 3.74 -12.39
N GLY A 47 5.06 2.85 -11.83
CA GLY A 47 5.05 2.51 -10.41
C GLY A 47 5.39 3.71 -9.51
N ILE A 48 6.41 4.49 -9.88
CA ILE A 48 6.82 5.69 -9.14
C ILE A 48 5.72 6.77 -9.19
N TYR A 49 5.16 7.03 -10.37
CA TYR A 49 4.05 7.99 -10.50
C TYR A 49 2.80 7.54 -9.73
N GLY A 50 2.50 6.24 -9.73
CA GLY A 50 1.43 5.66 -8.90
C GLY A 50 1.66 5.90 -7.42
N ARG A 51 2.87 5.65 -6.92
CA ARG A 51 3.23 5.88 -5.51
C ARG A 51 3.15 7.35 -5.10
N VAL A 52 3.64 8.25 -5.96
CA VAL A 52 3.53 9.70 -5.74
C VAL A 52 2.06 10.15 -5.75
N LEU A 53 1.23 9.57 -6.61
CA LEU A 53 -0.20 9.86 -6.66
C LEU A 53 -0.93 9.42 -5.38
N SER A 54 -0.66 8.21 -4.89
CA SER A 54 -1.22 7.70 -3.63
C SER A 54 -0.79 8.55 -2.42
N ASP A 55 0.49 8.96 -2.36
CA ASP A 55 0.98 9.87 -1.32
C ASP A 55 0.29 11.25 -1.38
N VAL A 56 0.11 11.79 -2.59
CA VAL A 56 -0.57 13.08 -2.80
C VAL A 56 -2.05 13.01 -2.43
N ARG A 57 -2.71 11.88 -2.68
CA ARG A 57 -4.10 11.60 -2.28
C ARG A 57 -4.24 11.37 -0.78
N GLY A 58 -3.13 11.22 -0.04
CA GLY A 58 -3.17 10.93 1.39
C GLY A 58 -3.70 9.53 1.68
N GLU A 59 -3.61 8.62 0.69
CA GLU A 59 -4.03 7.24 0.82
C GLU A 59 -3.01 6.56 1.72
N LYS A 60 -3.29 6.56 3.03
CA LYS A 60 -2.47 5.82 3.98
C LYS A 60 -2.44 4.37 3.50
N PRO A 61 -1.25 3.74 3.39
CA PRO A 61 -1.20 2.32 3.11
C PRO A 61 -2.04 1.63 4.18
N ASP A 62 -3.04 0.86 3.73
CA ASP A 62 -3.99 0.19 4.59
C ASP A 62 -3.22 -0.53 5.69
N ASP A 63 -3.36 -0.12 6.96
CA ASP A 63 -2.59 -0.71 8.08
C ASP A 63 -2.79 -2.23 8.15
N PHE A 64 -3.92 -2.70 7.61
CA PHE A 64 -4.19 -4.12 7.40
C PHE A 64 -3.26 -4.74 6.33
N TYR A 65 -3.08 -4.09 5.18
CA TYR A 65 -2.20 -4.56 4.11
C TYR A 65 -0.75 -4.69 4.57
N LEU A 66 -0.25 -3.71 5.32
CA LEU A 66 1.13 -3.75 5.85
C LEU A 66 1.33 -4.93 6.80
N ARG A 67 0.35 -5.21 7.67
CA ARG A 67 0.37 -6.38 8.55
C ARG A 67 0.36 -7.70 7.77
N VAL A 68 -0.48 -7.80 6.74
CA VAL A 68 -0.52 -8.97 5.85
C VAL A 68 0.81 -9.15 5.11
N LYS A 69 1.36 -8.08 4.54
CA LYS A 69 2.64 -8.09 3.83
C LYS A 69 3.77 -8.58 4.73
N ASN A 70 3.85 -8.06 5.96
CA ASN A 70 4.88 -8.45 6.91
C ASN A 70 4.73 -9.92 7.35
N LEU A 71 3.48 -10.39 7.52
CA LEU A 71 3.19 -11.79 7.83
C LEU A 71 3.61 -12.73 6.69
N LEU A 72 3.31 -12.36 5.43
CA LEU A 72 3.71 -13.13 4.25
C LEU A 72 5.23 -13.16 4.06
N ASP A 73 5.92 -12.05 4.33
CA ASP A 73 7.38 -11.96 4.21
C ASP A 73 8.12 -12.78 5.28
N THR A 74 7.59 -12.79 6.51
CA THR A 74 8.23 -13.47 7.65
C THR A 74 7.91 -14.97 7.72
N CYS A 75 6.67 -15.36 7.43
CA CYS A 75 6.19 -16.73 7.67
C CYS A 75 5.68 -17.47 6.42
N GLY A 76 5.56 -16.81 5.27
CA GLY A 76 4.93 -17.39 4.08
C GLY A 76 3.42 -17.55 4.22
N GLU A 77 2.79 -18.32 3.33
CA GLU A 77 1.36 -18.62 3.38
C GLU A 77 1.07 -19.61 4.53
N VAL A 78 0.62 -19.09 5.67
CA VAL A 78 0.25 -19.89 6.85
C VAL A 78 -1.26 -20.07 6.91
N SER A 79 -1.74 -21.28 7.20
CA SER A 79 -3.17 -21.57 7.39
C SER A 79 -3.84 -20.75 8.50
N ASP A 80 -3.07 -20.33 9.51
CA ASP A 80 -3.49 -19.48 10.65
C ASP A 80 -3.37 -17.96 10.40
N ALA A 81 -3.18 -17.51 9.15
CA ALA A 81 -3.00 -16.08 8.86
C ALA A 81 -4.15 -15.21 9.38
N ILE A 82 -5.40 -15.67 9.19
CA ILE A 82 -6.61 -14.98 9.66
C ILE A 82 -6.59 -14.84 11.19
N GLY A 83 -6.27 -15.91 11.93
CA GLY A 83 -6.23 -15.88 13.39
C GLY A 83 -5.16 -14.96 13.98
N ARG A 84 -4.06 -14.73 13.25
CA ARG A 84 -3.01 -13.78 13.65
C ARG A 84 -3.34 -12.33 13.28
N LEU A 85 -4.12 -12.13 12.22
CA LEU A 85 -4.55 -10.81 11.76
C LEU A 85 -5.78 -10.29 12.51
N THR A 86 -6.57 -11.19 13.10
CA THR A 86 -7.72 -10.85 13.94
C THR A 86 -7.29 -10.13 15.20
N ASP A 87 -7.94 -9.00 15.46
CA ASP A 87 -7.82 -8.28 16.72
C ASP A 87 -8.59 -9.03 17.81
N LYS A 88 -7.89 -9.69 18.72
CA LYS A 88 -8.48 -10.58 19.72
C LYS A 88 -9.36 -9.83 20.72
N ASP A 89 -8.97 -8.60 21.07
CA ASP A 89 -9.69 -7.76 22.02
C ASP A 89 -11.02 -7.30 21.41
N TYR A 90 -11.00 -6.82 20.16
CA TYR A 90 -12.23 -6.49 19.46
C TYR A 90 -13.11 -7.72 19.22
N TYR A 91 -12.52 -8.83 18.78
CA TYR A 91 -13.24 -10.07 18.52
C TYR A 91 -13.94 -10.62 19.76
N ALA A 92 -13.37 -10.47 20.95
CA ALA A 92 -13.97 -10.92 22.20
C ALA A 92 -15.26 -10.18 22.54
N THR A 93 -15.37 -8.89 22.16
CA THR A 93 -16.56 -8.05 22.42
C THR A 93 -17.76 -8.36 21.52
N LEU A 94 -17.54 -9.06 20.41
CA LEU A 94 -18.57 -9.31 19.39
C LEU A 94 -19.46 -10.50 19.74
N THR A 95 -20.73 -10.41 19.32
CA THR A 95 -21.69 -11.53 19.36
C THR A 95 -21.34 -12.62 18.33
N TYR A 96 -21.96 -13.80 18.43
CA TYR A 96 -21.68 -14.92 17.53
C TYR A 96 -21.91 -14.56 16.04
N GLU A 97 -23.01 -13.87 15.74
CA GLU A 97 -23.34 -13.47 14.37
C GLU A 97 -22.36 -12.42 13.82
N GLU A 98 -21.96 -11.47 14.68
CA GLU A 98 -20.96 -10.45 14.33
C GLU A 98 -19.57 -11.05 14.14
N LYS A 99 -19.20 -12.05 14.95
CA LYS A 99 -17.96 -12.83 14.77
C LYS A 99 -17.91 -13.56 13.43
N GLN A 100 -19.04 -14.13 13.02
CA GLN A 100 -19.15 -14.82 11.74
C GLN A 100 -19.01 -13.85 10.57
N ARG A 101 -19.67 -12.68 10.65
CA ARG A 101 -19.53 -11.60 9.66
C ARG A 101 -18.09 -11.05 9.61
N TYR A 102 -17.51 -10.77 10.77
CA TYR A 102 -16.14 -10.27 10.90
C TYR A 102 -15.13 -11.24 10.27
N ASN A 103 -15.25 -12.54 10.51
CA ASN A 103 -14.37 -13.55 9.91
C ASN A 103 -14.49 -13.59 8.37
N LEU A 104 -15.70 -13.46 7.83
CA LEU A 104 -15.93 -13.40 6.37
C LEU A 104 -15.35 -12.12 5.76
N GLU A 105 -15.49 -10.98 6.42
CA GLU A 105 -14.90 -9.73 5.95
C GLU A 105 -13.36 -9.76 6.03
N LEU A 106 -12.81 -10.36 7.09
CA LEU A 106 -11.36 -10.49 7.26
C LEU A 106 -10.76 -11.39 6.19
N SER A 107 -11.43 -12.50 5.84
CA SER A 107 -10.97 -13.41 4.79
C SER A 107 -11.02 -12.75 3.41
N ALA A 108 -12.08 -12.00 3.11
CA ALA A 108 -12.18 -11.22 1.87
C ALA A 108 -11.06 -10.17 1.75
N LYS A 109 -10.80 -9.42 2.83
CA LYS A 109 -9.71 -8.43 2.89
C LYS A 109 -8.34 -9.09 2.75
N TYR A 110 -8.14 -10.25 3.37
CA TYR A 110 -6.90 -11.02 3.24
C TYR A 110 -6.66 -11.47 1.81
N LEU A 111 -7.68 -11.99 1.12
CA LEU A 111 -7.58 -12.38 -0.30
C LEU A 111 -7.21 -11.19 -1.19
N SER A 112 -7.88 -10.04 -1.01
CA SER A 112 -7.54 -8.82 -1.75
C SER A 112 -6.11 -8.34 -1.47
N ALA A 113 -5.63 -8.47 -0.22
CA ALA A 113 -4.24 -8.17 0.13
C ALA A 113 -3.25 -9.15 -0.51
N LEU A 114 -3.59 -10.43 -0.57
CA LEU A 114 -2.80 -11.47 -1.24
C LEU A 114 -2.67 -11.20 -2.74
N GLU A 115 -3.77 -10.86 -3.42
CA GLU A 115 -3.75 -10.51 -4.84
C GLU A 115 -2.90 -9.27 -5.10
N LYS A 116 -3.00 -8.24 -4.25
CA LYS A 116 -2.12 -7.07 -4.33
C LYS A 116 -0.66 -7.45 -4.15
N TYR A 117 -0.33 -8.27 -3.15
CA TYR A 117 1.03 -8.72 -2.89
C TYR A 117 1.60 -9.56 -4.05
N ARG A 118 0.80 -10.47 -4.62
CA ARG A 118 1.18 -11.25 -5.80
C ARG A 118 1.43 -10.35 -7.00
N ARG A 119 0.54 -9.39 -7.26
CA ARG A 119 0.73 -8.40 -8.32
C ARG A 119 1.99 -7.56 -8.12
N GLU A 120 2.32 -7.16 -6.89
CA GLU A 120 3.58 -6.48 -6.58
C GLU A 120 4.80 -7.38 -6.91
N LYS A 121 4.79 -8.64 -6.42
CA LYS A 121 5.85 -9.63 -6.68
C LYS A 121 6.03 -9.92 -8.18
N GLU A 122 4.95 -10.12 -8.91
CA GLU A 122 4.95 -10.36 -10.37
C GLU A 122 5.38 -9.12 -11.16
N SER A 123 5.11 -7.92 -10.64
CA SER A 123 5.52 -6.66 -11.26
C SER A 123 6.99 -6.31 -10.99
N GLY A 124 7.70 -7.09 -10.16
CA GLY A 124 9.13 -6.91 -9.88
C GLY A 124 9.45 -5.62 -9.12
N VAL A 125 8.53 -5.12 -8.30
CA VAL A 125 8.70 -3.95 -7.43
C VAL A 125 8.67 -4.36 -5.97
#